data_AF-A0AAD4KP99-F1
#
_entry.id   AF-A0AAD4KP99-F1
#
_cell.length_a   1.000
_cell.length_b   1.000
_cell.length_c   1.000
_cell.angle_alpha   90.00
_cell.angle_beta   90.00
_cell.angle_gamma   90.00
#
_symmetry.space_group_name_H-M   'P 1'
#
loop_
_entity.id
_entity.type
_entity.pdbx_description
1 polymer ?
#
loop_
_entity_poly.entity_id
_entity_poly.type
_entity_poly.pdbx_seq_one_letter_code
_entity_poly.pdbx_strand_id
1 'polypeptide(L)'
;MAIELRFLRQLATKCSRPRWIVAFIFSFLLLTFYQFLPSILPTGLSPYQQLNETSFGQRGLLAQALYQQLRQAEGSPLQMTQRKHKAAEKLAKHLFPFIQSPDGSSRDDDTPLWSLRSTFSLHSKGIVIPAGKKNLVFARQSILALRDVLNVTLPIAVAYAGDEDLSPDQQNSLLGLRPNVEMLDVLTVLSDEYMNLGSGSWSVKPFAALASRFEQVILIDADIVFVQSPEILFDDLGFQETGALFFYDRQFEREPGNRRQRFLEQETKDIDLLESCCQNILKNGYTEEQDSGVVVLDKRRLQVLIGLMHTCWQNSSPVRDKVTYDIFYGDKETFWMGMALTQTPYTFYKNSAGIVGELREREGKMHICGNTISHYSDADHRLIWYNGSLLRNKYISLYIYMVPQYQILGGQCHWMGNAEGDLKRCCSDAEILALTDSERSVLEKSVEIAKNLDGHK
;
A
#
# COMPACT_ATOMS: atom_id res chain seq x y z
N MET A 1 4.36 -32.96 -17.95
CA MET A 1 5.79 -32.57 -17.69
C MET A 1 6.80 -33.70 -17.85
N ALA A 2 6.88 -34.74 -17.01
CA ALA A 2 8.00 -35.71 -17.07
C ALA A 2 7.97 -36.68 -18.29
N ILE A 3 6.78 -36.98 -18.83
CA ILE A 3 6.61 -37.89 -19.98
C ILE A 3 6.85 -37.16 -21.32
N GLU A 4 6.50 -35.88 -21.42
CA GLU A 4 6.73 -35.06 -22.62
C GLU A 4 8.21 -34.73 -22.86
N LEU A 5 8.99 -34.57 -21.78
CA LEU A 5 10.44 -34.34 -21.85
C LEU A 5 11.22 -35.51 -22.50
N ARG A 6 10.71 -36.75 -22.42
CA ARG A 6 11.34 -37.91 -23.08
C ARG A 6 11.08 -37.95 -24.59
N PHE A 7 9.88 -37.56 -25.02
CA PHE A 7 9.54 -37.49 -26.44
C PHE A 7 10.30 -36.35 -27.15
N LEU A 8 10.48 -35.22 -26.45
CA LEU A 8 11.18 -34.04 -26.97
C LEU A 8 12.71 -34.23 -27.08
N ARG A 9 13.33 -35.04 -26.21
CA ARG A 9 14.76 -35.41 -26.35
C ARG A 9 15.04 -36.25 -27.59
N GLN A 10 14.07 -37.03 -28.08
CA GLN A 10 14.25 -37.83 -29.31
C GLN A 10 14.15 -36.99 -30.60
N LEU A 11 13.46 -35.85 -30.58
CA LEU A 11 13.37 -34.94 -31.73
C LEU A 11 14.63 -34.08 -31.89
N ALA A 12 15.28 -33.70 -30.79
CA ALA A 12 16.49 -32.88 -30.80
C ALA A 12 17.73 -33.61 -31.36
N THR A 13 17.74 -34.95 -31.39
CA THR A 13 18.88 -35.75 -31.90
C THR A 13 18.80 -36.06 -33.40
N LYS A 14 17.67 -35.78 -34.06
CA LYS A 14 17.47 -36.06 -35.49
C LYS A 14 17.46 -34.83 -36.40
N CYS A 15 17.59 -33.62 -35.86
CA CYS A 15 17.50 -32.38 -36.63
C CYS A 15 18.88 -31.81 -36.95
N SER A 16 19.24 -31.74 -38.23
CA SER A 16 20.52 -31.22 -38.75
C SER A 16 20.59 -29.68 -38.83
N ARG A 17 19.68 -28.96 -38.15
CA ARG A 17 19.66 -27.49 -38.15
C ARG A 17 20.44 -26.91 -36.95
N PRO A 18 21.03 -25.71 -37.08
CA PRO A 18 21.83 -25.11 -36.01
C PRO A 18 21.04 -24.91 -34.70
N ARG A 19 21.66 -25.24 -33.56
CA ARG A 19 21.05 -25.20 -32.21
C ARG A 19 20.38 -23.87 -31.86
N TRP A 20 20.88 -22.74 -32.37
CA TRP A 20 20.30 -21.41 -32.15
C TRP A 20 18.95 -21.20 -32.84
N ILE A 21 18.71 -21.81 -34.01
CA ILE A 21 17.41 -21.70 -34.72
C ILE A 21 16.33 -22.46 -33.95
N VAL A 22 16.66 -23.63 -33.40
CA VAL A 22 15.73 -24.40 -32.57
C VAL A 22 15.41 -23.66 -31.27
N ALA A 23 16.41 -23.06 -30.62
CA ALA A 23 16.21 -22.24 -29.42
C ALA A 23 15.35 -21.00 -29.70
N PHE A 24 15.56 -20.32 -30.82
CA PHE A 24 14.79 -19.12 -31.20
C PHE A 24 13.34 -19.47 -31.55
N ILE A 25 13.10 -20.56 -32.28
CA ILE A 25 11.75 -21.07 -32.55
C ILE A 25 11.08 -21.53 -31.26
N PHE A 26 11.81 -22.15 -30.32
CA PHE A 26 11.27 -22.54 -29.02
C PHE A 26 10.91 -21.34 -28.15
N SER A 27 11.76 -20.31 -28.05
CA SER A 27 11.43 -19.07 -27.35
C SER A 27 10.26 -18.33 -28.00
N PHE A 28 10.22 -18.29 -29.33
CA PHE A 28 9.12 -17.65 -30.07
C PHE A 28 7.81 -18.44 -29.91
N LEU A 29 7.86 -19.77 -29.93
CA LEU A 29 6.70 -20.63 -29.65
C LEU A 29 6.26 -20.52 -28.20
N LEU A 30 7.16 -20.49 -27.21
CA LEU A 30 6.81 -20.28 -25.80
C LEU A 30 6.19 -18.90 -25.57
N LEU A 31 6.77 -17.84 -26.14
CA LEU A 31 6.24 -16.48 -26.06
C LEU A 31 4.87 -16.36 -26.73
N THR A 32 4.67 -16.99 -27.89
CA THR A 32 3.36 -17.00 -28.57
C THR A 32 2.35 -17.91 -27.87
N PHE A 33 2.75 -19.05 -27.31
CA PHE A 33 1.85 -19.94 -26.57
C PHE A 33 1.39 -19.32 -25.24
N TYR A 34 2.26 -18.58 -24.53
CA TYR A 34 1.88 -17.84 -23.33
C TYR A 34 0.97 -16.64 -23.63
N GLN A 35 1.13 -15.99 -24.79
CA GLN A 35 0.25 -14.90 -25.22
C GLN A 35 -1.17 -15.38 -25.63
N PHE A 36 -1.36 -16.68 -25.86
CA PHE A 36 -2.60 -17.26 -26.38
C PHE A 36 -3.29 -18.28 -25.47
N LEU A 37 -2.81 -18.51 -24.24
CA LEU A 37 -3.58 -19.28 -23.27
C LEU A 37 -4.81 -18.47 -22.86
N PRO A 38 -6.04 -18.91 -23.20
CA PRO A 38 -7.22 -18.32 -22.60
C PRO A 38 -7.09 -18.59 -21.10
N SER A 39 -7.19 -17.53 -20.29
CA SER A 39 -7.36 -17.66 -18.85
C SER A 39 -8.62 -18.46 -18.60
N ILE A 40 -8.46 -19.77 -18.42
CA ILE A 40 -9.51 -20.64 -17.94
C ILE A 40 -9.68 -20.18 -16.49
N LEU A 41 -10.71 -19.37 -16.23
CA LEU A 41 -11.22 -19.18 -14.87
C LEU A 41 -11.30 -20.57 -14.23
N PRO A 42 -10.85 -20.76 -12.98
CA PRO A 42 -10.98 -22.05 -12.32
C PRO A 42 -12.37 -22.61 -12.54
N THR A 43 -12.46 -23.90 -12.90
CA THR A 43 -13.69 -24.55 -13.34
C THR A 43 -14.84 -24.23 -12.39
N GLY A 44 -15.81 -23.41 -12.83
CA GLY A 44 -16.99 -23.02 -12.05
C GLY A 44 -17.16 -21.52 -11.77
N LEU A 45 -16.14 -20.69 -11.96
CA LEU A 45 -16.27 -19.23 -11.77
C LEU A 45 -16.90 -18.57 -13.00
N SER A 46 -18.06 -17.93 -12.81
CA SER A 46 -18.72 -17.09 -13.82
C SER A 46 -18.30 -15.62 -13.68
N PRO A 47 -18.05 -14.87 -14.78
CA PRO A 47 -17.70 -13.45 -14.73
C PRO A 47 -18.69 -12.56 -13.94
N TYR A 48 -19.96 -12.99 -13.84
CA TYR A 48 -21.02 -12.28 -13.12
C TYR A 48 -21.60 -13.13 -11.97
N GLN A 49 -20.79 -14.02 -11.41
CA GLN A 49 -21.17 -14.74 -10.21
C GLN A 49 -21.51 -13.74 -9.10
N GLN A 50 -22.55 -14.06 -8.33
CA GLN A 50 -22.89 -13.28 -7.15
C GLN A 50 -21.81 -13.52 -6.09
N LEU A 51 -20.97 -12.51 -5.87
CA LEU A 51 -19.94 -12.51 -4.85
C LEU A 51 -20.47 -11.81 -3.61
N ASN A 52 -20.26 -12.39 -2.45
CA ASN A 52 -20.55 -11.76 -1.18
C ASN A 52 -19.31 -11.04 -0.62
N GLU A 53 -19.46 -10.47 0.57
CA GLU A 53 -18.42 -9.71 1.26
C GLU A 53 -17.27 -10.59 1.77
N THR A 54 -17.40 -11.92 1.81
CA THR A 54 -16.33 -12.84 2.22
C THR A 54 -15.57 -13.45 1.05
N SER A 55 -15.90 -13.09 -0.20
CA SER A 55 -15.36 -13.72 -1.41
C SER A 55 -14.06 -13.06 -1.90
N PHE A 56 -13.05 -12.91 -1.04
CA PHE A 56 -11.81 -12.17 -1.35
C PHE A 56 -11.02 -12.86 -2.45
N GLY A 57 -10.76 -14.17 -2.31
CA GLY A 57 -9.99 -14.93 -3.30
C GLY A 57 -10.69 -15.04 -4.65
N GLN A 58 -11.99 -15.32 -4.65
CA GLN A 58 -12.78 -15.41 -5.88
C GLN A 58 -12.86 -14.07 -6.62
N ARG A 59 -13.01 -12.96 -5.89
CA ARG A 59 -12.97 -11.63 -6.47
C ARG A 59 -11.59 -11.31 -7.03
N GLY A 60 -10.52 -11.69 -6.34
CA GLY A 60 -9.13 -11.56 -6.81
C GLY A 60 -8.89 -12.29 -8.14
N LEU A 61 -9.37 -13.53 -8.26
CA LEU A 61 -9.30 -14.32 -9.50
C LEU A 61 -10.07 -13.67 -10.65
N LEU A 62 -11.27 -13.13 -10.39
CA LEU A 62 -12.05 -12.40 -11.39
C LEU A 62 -11.41 -11.06 -11.78
N ALA A 63 -10.77 -10.38 -10.83
CA ALA A 63 -9.99 -9.17 -11.10
C ALA A 63 -8.74 -9.48 -11.93
N GLN A 64 -8.10 -10.63 -11.73
CA GLN A 64 -7.03 -11.09 -12.60
C GLN A 64 -7.54 -11.42 -14.02
N ALA A 65 -8.74 -11.97 -14.15
CA ALA A 65 -9.37 -12.14 -15.46
C ALA A 65 -9.67 -10.79 -16.14
N LEU A 66 -10.09 -9.77 -15.38
CA LEU A 66 -10.25 -8.40 -15.87
C LEU A 66 -8.93 -7.83 -16.42
N TYR A 67 -7.81 -8.00 -15.69
CA TYR A 67 -6.48 -7.61 -16.15
C TYR A 67 -6.15 -8.22 -17.52
N GLN A 68 -6.36 -9.54 -17.66
CA GLN A 68 -6.08 -10.25 -18.91
C GLN A 68 -6.97 -9.76 -20.06
N GLN A 69 -8.26 -9.51 -19.81
CA GLN A 69 -9.17 -8.98 -20.82
C GLN A 69 -8.75 -7.61 -21.34
N LEU A 70 -8.34 -6.72 -20.45
CA LEU A 70 -7.86 -5.38 -20.80
C LEU A 70 -6.56 -5.44 -21.60
N ARG A 71 -5.58 -6.26 -21.19
CA ARG A 71 -4.33 -6.49 -21.93
C ARG A 71 -4.58 -7.02 -23.33
N GLN A 72 -5.51 -7.95 -23.49
CA GLN A 72 -5.86 -8.50 -24.81
C GLN A 72 -6.62 -7.51 -25.70
N ALA A 73 -7.37 -6.57 -25.12
CA ALA A 73 -8.07 -5.53 -25.86
C ALA A 73 -7.09 -4.58 -26.56
N GLU A 74 -5.97 -4.23 -25.89
CA GLU A 74 -4.91 -3.36 -26.44
C GLU A 74 -4.28 -3.92 -27.74
N GLY A 75 -4.28 -5.24 -27.95
CA GLY A 75 -3.65 -5.91 -29.11
C GLY A 75 -4.61 -6.45 -30.18
N SER A 76 -5.92 -6.17 -30.11
CA SER A 76 -6.94 -6.77 -30.98
C SER A 76 -7.39 -5.84 -32.14
N PRO A 77 -8.05 -6.38 -33.19
CA PRO A 77 -8.73 -5.57 -34.22
C PRO A 77 -9.84 -4.70 -33.63
N LEU A 78 -9.98 -3.46 -34.12
CA LEU A 78 -10.87 -2.39 -33.60
C LEU A 78 -12.26 -2.86 -33.13
N GLN A 79 -12.99 -3.62 -33.94
CA GLN A 79 -14.35 -4.06 -33.59
C GLN A 79 -14.37 -5.09 -32.46
N MET A 80 -13.38 -5.99 -32.43
CA MET A 80 -13.19 -6.94 -31.34
C MET A 80 -12.72 -6.22 -30.07
N THR A 81 -11.85 -5.23 -30.22
CA THR A 81 -11.38 -4.34 -29.15
C THR A 81 -12.54 -3.65 -28.47
N GLN A 82 -13.47 -3.06 -29.23
CA GLN A 82 -14.65 -2.39 -28.66
C GLN A 82 -15.54 -3.35 -27.83
N ARG A 83 -15.78 -4.59 -28.31
CA ARG A 83 -16.54 -5.60 -27.57
C ARG A 83 -15.82 -6.04 -26.30
N LYS A 84 -14.50 -6.28 -26.37
CA LYS A 84 -13.67 -6.66 -25.22
C LYS A 84 -13.62 -5.55 -24.19
N HIS A 85 -13.48 -4.29 -24.60
CA HIS A 85 -13.54 -3.13 -23.70
C HIS A 85 -14.89 -3.05 -22.98
N LYS A 86 -16.01 -3.15 -23.69
CA LYS A 86 -17.33 -3.11 -23.03
C LYS A 86 -17.52 -4.23 -22.01
N ALA A 87 -17.01 -5.43 -22.30
CA ALA A 87 -17.05 -6.55 -21.36
C ALA A 87 -16.17 -6.31 -20.13
N ALA A 88 -14.96 -5.77 -20.32
CA ALA A 88 -14.04 -5.43 -19.24
C ALA A 88 -14.60 -4.32 -18.33
N GLU A 89 -15.19 -3.27 -18.91
CA GLU A 89 -15.84 -2.19 -18.16
C GLU A 89 -17.00 -2.70 -17.30
N LYS A 90 -17.85 -3.57 -17.88
CA LYS A 90 -18.95 -4.19 -17.16
C LYS A 90 -18.45 -5.08 -16.01
N LEU A 91 -17.36 -5.83 -16.23
CA LEU A 91 -16.74 -6.65 -15.19
C LEU A 91 -16.10 -5.76 -14.09
N ALA A 92 -15.41 -4.68 -14.46
CA ALA A 92 -14.83 -3.74 -13.51
C ALA A 92 -15.90 -3.10 -12.62
N LYS A 93 -17.01 -2.63 -13.21
CA LYS A 93 -18.18 -2.10 -12.49
C LYS A 93 -18.79 -3.10 -11.51
N HIS A 94 -18.87 -4.38 -11.91
CA HIS A 94 -19.35 -5.47 -11.05
C HIS A 94 -18.40 -5.79 -9.89
N LEU A 95 -17.09 -5.78 -10.16
CA LEU A 95 -16.08 -6.11 -9.16
C LEU A 95 -15.81 -4.95 -8.18
N PHE A 96 -15.91 -3.71 -8.66
CA PHE A 96 -15.46 -2.51 -7.95
C PHE A 96 -16.48 -1.37 -8.07
N PRO A 97 -17.69 -1.50 -7.50
CA PRO A 97 -18.79 -0.60 -7.81
C PRO A 97 -18.59 0.87 -7.36
N PHE A 98 -17.59 1.16 -6.51
CA PHE A 98 -17.21 2.52 -6.12
C PHE A 98 -16.55 3.34 -7.23
N ILE A 99 -16.13 2.73 -8.36
CA ILE A 99 -15.56 3.48 -9.51
C ILE A 99 -16.64 4.17 -10.37
N GLN A 100 -17.92 3.97 -10.04
CA GLN A 100 -19.04 4.65 -10.71
C GLN A 100 -19.07 6.14 -10.35
N SER A 101 -19.74 6.95 -11.17
CA SER A 101 -19.84 8.40 -10.91
C SER A 101 -20.47 8.70 -9.55
N PRO A 102 -19.89 9.63 -8.77
CA PRO A 102 -20.35 9.91 -7.42
C PRO A 102 -21.74 10.51 -7.30
N ASP A 103 -22.17 11.28 -8.29
CA ASP A 103 -23.45 12.01 -8.30
C ASP A 103 -24.62 11.20 -8.90
N GLY A 104 -24.33 9.98 -9.37
CA GLY A 104 -25.31 9.14 -10.09
C GLY A 104 -25.83 9.74 -11.40
N SER A 105 -25.34 10.92 -11.83
CA SER A 105 -25.76 11.58 -13.07
C SER A 105 -25.36 10.78 -14.31
N SER A 106 -24.34 9.93 -14.16
CA SER A 106 -23.92 8.94 -15.14
C SER A 106 -24.11 7.50 -14.63
N ARG A 107 -25.27 7.16 -14.04
CA ARG A 107 -25.65 5.74 -13.85
C ARG A 107 -25.52 4.91 -15.15
N ASP A 108 -25.60 5.60 -16.29
CA ASP A 108 -25.39 5.12 -17.65
C ASP A 108 -23.93 5.24 -18.16
N ASP A 109 -22.93 5.57 -17.33
CA ASP A 109 -21.51 5.43 -17.72
C ASP A 109 -21.23 3.93 -17.92
N ASP A 110 -21.09 3.58 -19.19
CA ASP A 110 -20.73 2.25 -19.68
C ASP A 110 -19.21 2.00 -19.62
N THR A 111 -18.42 3.00 -19.19
CA THR A 111 -16.94 3.02 -19.20
C THR A 111 -16.28 3.58 -17.93
N PRO A 112 -16.74 3.25 -16.71
CA PRO A 112 -16.26 3.89 -15.48
C PRO A 112 -14.78 3.62 -15.15
N LEU A 113 -14.21 2.48 -15.56
CA LEU A 113 -12.78 2.22 -15.37
C LEU A 113 -11.94 3.11 -16.28
N TRP A 114 -12.35 3.32 -17.52
CA TRP A 114 -11.70 4.29 -18.40
C TRP A 114 -11.82 5.71 -17.86
N SER A 115 -13.01 6.12 -17.39
CA SER A 115 -13.25 7.43 -16.77
C SER A 115 -12.29 7.65 -15.60
N LEU A 116 -12.18 6.70 -14.67
CA LEU A 116 -11.23 6.77 -13.56
C LEU A 116 -9.78 6.90 -14.06
N ARG A 117 -9.35 6.06 -15.00
CA ARG A 117 -7.97 6.10 -15.54
C ARG A 117 -7.66 7.43 -16.24
N SER A 118 -8.66 8.08 -16.83
CA SER A 118 -8.50 9.37 -17.51
C SER A 118 -8.22 10.54 -16.55
N THR A 119 -8.49 10.35 -15.25
CA THR A 119 -8.15 11.35 -14.21
C THR A 119 -6.65 11.37 -13.88
N PHE A 120 -5.90 10.34 -14.28
CA PHE A 120 -4.48 10.25 -13.96
C PHE A 120 -3.66 11.16 -14.88
N SER A 121 -2.78 11.95 -14.27
CA SER A 121 -1.86 12.83 -14.99
C SER A 121 -0.63 12.05 -15.45
N LEU A 122 -0.36 12.08 -16.75
CA LEU A 122 0.76 11.36 -17.36
C LEU A 122 2.11 11.75 -16.72
N HIS A 123 2.93 10.75 -16.42
CA HIS A 123 4.24 10.80 -15.77
C HIS A 123 4.29 11.49 -14.40
N SER A 124 3.15 11.68 -13.76
CA SER A 124 3.08 12.37 -12.48
C SER A 124 3.54 11.49 -11.31
N LYS A 125 4.25 12.12 -10.37
CA LYS A 125 4.60 11.56 -9.06
C LYS A 125 4.09 12.51 -7.99
N GLY A 126 3.60 11.98 -6.87
CA GLY A 126 3.14 12.83 -5.77
C GLY A 126 2.97 12.09 -4.46
N ILE A 127 2.87 12.87 -3.39
CA ILE A 127 2.60 12.38 -2.04
C ILE A 127 1.11 12.55 -1.77
N VAL A 128 0.46 11.54 -1.21
CA VAL A 128 -0.95 11.60 -0.81
C VAL A 128 -1.02 11.46 0.70
N ILE A 129 -1.63 12.44 1.38
CA ILE A 129 -1.79 12.46 2.83
C ILE A 129 -3.28 12.45 3.15
N PRO A 130 -3.86 11.31 3.56
CA PRO A 130 -5.24 11.27 4.02
C PRO A 130 -5.35 11.95 5.39
N ALA A 131 -6.09 13.06 5.46
CA ALA A 131 -6.16 13.89 6.65
C ALA A 131 -7.56 14.48 6.87
N GLY A 132 -8.37 13.75 7.64
CA GLY A 132 -9.59 14.30 8.23
C GLY A 132 -9.32 15.23 9.40
N LYS A 133 -10.38 15.86 9.93
CA LYS A 133 -10.32 16.83 11.06
C LYS A 133 -9.47 16.39 12.25
N LYS A 134 -9.47 15.10 12.60
CA LYS A 134 -8.72 14.55 13.74
C LYS A 134 -7.20 14.54 13.53
N ASN A 135 -6.75 14.49 12.29
CA ASN A 135 -5.34 14.36 11.92
C ASN A 135 -4.75 15.64 11.31
N LEU A 136 -5.55 16.72 11.26
CA LEU A 136 -5.17 18.00 10.65
C LEU A 136 -3.84 18.54 11.18
N VAL A 137 -3.62 18.47 12.50
CA VAL A 137 -2.36 18.95 13.12
C VAL A 137 -1.15 18.20 12.58
N PHE A 138 -1.23 16.87 12.50
CA PHE A 138 -0.14 16.04 11.99
C PHE A 138 0.08 16.27 10.50
N ALA A 139 -0.99 16.40 9.70
CA ALA A 139 -0.85 16.72 8.29
C ALA A 139 -0.12 18.05 8.07
N ARG A 140 -0.43 19.09 8.85
CA ARG A 140 0.28 20.38 8.79
C ARG A 140 1.76 20.22 9.17
N GLN A 141 2.07 19.53 10.27
CA GLN A 141 3.44 19.27 10.70
C GLN A 141 4.23 18.50 9.62
N SER A 142 3.65 17.45 9.05
CA SER A 142 4.25 16.64 8.00
C SER A 142 4.50 17.44 6.72
N ILE A 143 3.55 18.27 6.28
CA ILE A 143 3.73 19.16 5.12
C ILE A 143 4.90 20.11 5.34
N LEU A 144 4.97 20.77 6.52
CA LEU A 144 6.04 21.72 6.80
C LEU A 144 7.39 21.02 6.95
N ALA A 145 7.47 19.85 7.59
CA ALA A 145 8.71 19.08 7.68
C ALA A 145 9.23 18.66 6.29
N LEU A 146 8.34 18.15 5.43
CA LEU A 146 8.69 17.78 4.05
C LEU A 146 9.19 18.99 3.24
N ARG A 147 8.51 20.14 3.36
CA ARG A 147 8.82 21.34 2.56
C ARG A 147 10.03 22.11 3.09
N ASP A 148 10.09 22.37 4.38
CA ASP A 148 11.02 23.34 4.95
C ASP A 148 12.29 22.70 5.54
N VAL A 149 12.24 21.41 5.89
CA VAL A 149 13.40 20.68 6.45
C VAL A 149 14.04 19.79 5.39
N LEU A 150 13.23 18.99 4.69
CA LEU A 150 13.70 18.03 3.70
C LEU A 150 13.73 18.58 2.27
N ASN A 151 13.21 19.80 2.04
CA ASN A 151 13.17 20.46 0.73
C ASN A 151 12.50 19.61 -0.37
N VAL A 152 11.51 18.80 0.00
CA VAL A 152 10.75 17.97 -0.94
C VAL A 152 9.95 18.87 -1.87
N THR A 153 10.01 18.60 -3.18
CA THR A 153 9.31 19.42 -4.21
C THR A 153 8.13 18.72 -4.85
N LEU A 154 7.97 17.40 -4.65
CA LEU A 154 6.83 16.62 -5.12
C LEU A 154 5.50 17.28 -4.71
N PRO A 155 4.49 17.32 -5.59
CA PRO A 155 3.15 17.79 -5.20
C PRO A 155 2.57 16.92 -4.08
N ILE A 156 1.86 17.55 -3.14
CA ILE A 156 1.20 16.89 -2.02
C ILE A 156 -0.32 17.05 -2.19
N ALA A 157 -1.03 15.93 -2.34
CA ALA A 157 -2.49 15.92 -2.29
C ALA A 157 -2.94 15.56 -0.87
N VAL A 158 -3.65 16.48 -0.21
CA VAL A 158 -4.29 16.21 1.07
C VAL A 158 -5.68 15.67 0.80
N ALA A 159 -5.89 14.39 1.10
CA ALA A 159 -7.12 13.67 0.80
C ALA A 159 -8.09 13.69 1.97
N TYR A 160 -9.38 13.89 1.69
CA TYR A 160 -10.47 13.95 2.66
C TYR A 160 -11.78 13.47 2.00
N ALA A 161 -12.81 13.21 2.79
CA ALA A 161 -14.12 12.74 2.31
C ALA A 161 -15.25 13.74 2.61
N GLY A 162 -15.41 14.73 1.73
CA GLY A 162 -16.42 15.78 1.86
C GLY A 162 -16.18 16.78 3.00
N ASP A 163 -16.97 17.86 3.02
CA ASP A 163 -16.78 18.99 3.93
C ASP A 163 -17.01 18.65 5.42
N GLU A 164 -17.73 17.57 5.71
CA GLU A 164 -17.93 17.06 7.07
C GLU A 164 -16.65 16.43 7.65
N ASP A 165 -15.80 15.83 6.79
CA ASP A 165 -14.50 15.30 7.20
C ASP A 165 -13.47 16.43 7.34
N LEU A 166 -13.49 17.40 6.43
CA LEU A 166 -12.60 18.55 6.44
C LEU A 166 -13.29 19.79 5.88
N SER A 167 -13.61 20.76 6.75
CA SER A 167 -14.33 21.98 6.35
C SER A 167 -13.51 22.90 5.43
N PRO A 168 -14.14 23.77 4.62
CA PRO A 168 -13.44 24.71 3.73
C PRO A 168 -12.37 25.56 4.41
N ASP A 169 -12.59 26.01 5.65
CA ASP A 169 -11.59 26.78 6.41
C ASP A 169 -10.35 25.92 6.75
N GLN A 170 -10.56 24.65 7.07
CA GLN A 170 -9.47 23.71 7.32
C GLN A 170 -8.72 23.37 6.04
N GLN A 171 -9.43 23.17 4.93
CA GLN A 171 -8.84 23.00 3.60
C GLN A 171 -7.96 24.20 3.23
N ASN A 172 -8.49 25.43 3.36
CA ASN A 172 -7.76 26.68 3.10
C ASN A 172 -6.51 26.81 3.99
N SER A 173 -6.60 26.37 5.25
CA SER A 173 -5.46 26.41 6.17
C SER A 173 -4.31 25.48 5.75
N LEU A 174 -4.59 24.39 5.03
CA LEU A 174 -3.59 23.46 4.50
C LEU A 174 -3.01 23.97 3.19
N LEU A 175 -3.86 24.46 2.29
CA LEU A 175 -3.45 25.09 1.03
C LEU A 175 -2.52 26.29 1.26
N GLY A 176 -2.79 27.07 2.32
CA GLY A 176 -2.00 28.23 2.69
C GLY A 176 -0.63 27.92 3.31
N LEU A 177 -0.32 26.65 3.63
CA LEU A 177 0.96 26.31 4.25
C LEU A 177 2.12 26.57 3.30
N ARG A 178 2.13 25.94 2.13
CA ARG A 178 3.23 25.99 1.16
C ARG A 178 2.73 25.72 -0.28
N PRO A 179 3.48 26.13 -1.32
CA PRO A 179 3.15 25.80 -2.71
C PRO A 179 3.08 24.29 -2.97
N ASN A 180 2.41 23.92 -4.07
CA ASN A 180 2.23 22.54 -4.53
C ASN A 180 1.56 21.64 -3.49
N VAL A 181 0.67 22.20 -2.68
CA VAL A 181 -0.31 21.48 -1.88
C VAL A 181 -1.66 21.60 -2.60
N GLU A 182 -2.32 20.48 -2.84
CA GLU A 182 -3.65 20.41 -3.43
C GLU A 182 -4.60 19.64 -2.52
N MET A 183 -5.89 19.96 -2.58
CA MET A 183 -6.92 19.24 -1.85
C MET A 183 -7.56 18.18 -2.76
N LEU A 184 -7.79 16.99 -2.22
CA LEU A 184 -8.43 15.87 -2.92
C LEU A 184 -9.66 15.41 -2.14
N ASP A 185 -10.84 15.84 -2.59
CA ASP A 185 -12.09 15.25 -2.11
C ASP A 185 -12.32 13.91 -2.83
N VAL A 186 -12.13 12.81 -2.12
CA VAL A 186 -12.29 11.47 -2.70
C VAL A 186 -13.73 11.20 -3.17
N LEU A 187 -14.72 11.89 -2.60
CA LEU A 187 -16.12 11.75 -2.95
C LEU A 187 -16.49 12.44 -4.28
N THR A 188 -15.57 13.23 -4.84
CA THR A 188 -15.75 13.83 -6.18
C THR A 188 -15.25 12.92 -7.31
N VAL A 189 -14.52 11.85 -6.97
CA VAL A 189 -13.93 10.91 -7.93
C VAL A 189 -14.55 9.52 -7.82
N LEU A 190 -14.94 9.10 -6.61
CA LEU A 190 -15.44 7.76 -6.32
C LEU A 190 -16.82 7.82 -5.64
N SER A 191 -17.67 6.85 -5.94
CA SER A 191 -19.04 6.78 -5.41
C SER A 191 -19.09 6.35 -3.94
N ASP A 192 -19.57 7.24 -3.07
CA ASP A 192 -19.68 6.99 -1.63
C ASP A 192 -20.74 5.93 -1.26
N GLU A 193 -21.67 5.61 -2.18
CA GLU A 193 -22.72 4.59 -1.98
C GLU A 193 -22.15 3.27 -1.42
N TYR A 194 -20.92 2.92 -1.80
CA TYR A 194 -20.25 1.69 -1.37
C TYR A 194 -19.13 1.93 -0.35
N MET A 195 -18.57 3.15 -0.29
CA MET A 195 -17.42 3.45 0.56
C MET A 195 -17.85 3.89 1.97
N ASN A 196 -18.91 4.70 2.08
CA ASN A 196 -19.44 5.30 3.30
C ASN A 196 -18.30 5.88 4.17
N LEU A 197 -17.61 6.89 3.61
CA LEU A 197 -16.42 7.51 4.21
C LEU A 197 -16.74 8.72 5.09
N GLY A 198 -17.91 9.36 4.90
CA GLY A 198 -18.27 10.63 5.56
C GLY A 198 -18.31 10.61 7.10
N SER A 199 -18.24 9.43 7.73
CA SER A 199 -18.17 9.30 9.20
C SER A 199 -16.73 9.40 9.78
N GLY A 200 -15.71 9.50 8.93
CA GLY A 200 -14.31 9.69 9.34
C GLY A 200 -13.67 8.42 9.92
N SER A 201 -12.96 7.66 9.06
CA SER A 201 -12.26 6.41 9.40
C SER A 201 -10.93 6.29 8.63
N TRP A 202 -10.03 5.39 9.06
CA TRP A 202 -8.80 5.05 8.33
C TRP A 202 -9.06 4.46 6.94
N SER A 203 -10.29 4.05 6.64
CA SER A 203 -10.65 3.46 5.36
C SER A 203 -10.44 4.36 4.16
N VAL A 204 -10.25 5.67 4.32
CA VAL A 204 -10.01 6.60 3.21
C VAL A 204 -8.68 6.36 2.49
N LYS A 205 -7.65 5.78 3.14
CA LYS A 205 -6.28 5.75 2.57
C LYS A 205 -6.20 5.05 1.20
N PRO A 206 -6.75 3.84 0.99
CA PRO A 206 -6.71 3.19 -0.32
C PRO A 206 -7.46 3.99 -1.39
N PHE A 207 -8.61 4.55 -1.03
CA PHE A 207 -9.41 5.38 -1.93
C PHE A 207 -8.71 6.69 -2.29
N ALA A 208 -7.98 7.30 -1.36
CA ALA A 208 -7.14 8.47 -1.61
C ALA A 208 -6.02 8.16 -2.61
N ALA A 209 -5.34 7.02 -2.45
CA ALA A 209 -4.35 6.58 -3.43
C ALA A 209 -4.99 6.36 -4.80
N LEU A 210 -6.16 5.72 -4.87
CA LEU A 210 -6.87 5.46 -6.13
C LEU A 210 -7.35 6.75 -6.81
N ALA A 211 -8.00 7.65 -6.07
CA ALA A 211 -8.62 8.88 -6.55
C ALA A 211 -7.60 9.98 -6.90
N SER A 212 -6.39 9.94 -6.32
CA SER A 212 -5.37 10.92 -6.65
C SER A 212 -5.02 10.92 -8.14
N ARG A 213 -4.75 12.09 -8.71
CA ARG A 213 -4.32 12.20 -10.11
C ARG A 213 -2.92 11.64 -10.37
N PHE A 214 -2.16 11.31 -9.32
CA PHE A 214 -0.78 10.86 -9.47
C PHE A 214 -0.72 9.45 -10.03
N GLU A 215 0.16 9.25 -11.00
CA GLU A 215 0.45 7.93 -11.54
C GLU A 215 1.34 7.11 -10.60
N GLN A 216 2.35 7.75 -10.01
CA GLN A 216 3.15 7.16 -8.93
C GLN A 216 2.87 7.89 -7.61
N VAL A 217 2.43 7.13 -6.61
CA VAL A 217 1.92 7.65 -5.34
C VAL A 217 2.83 7.20 -4.21
N ILE A 218 3.25 8.12 -3.36
CA ILE A 218 3.72 7.84 -2.00
C ILE A 218 2.57 8.21 -1.06
N LEU A 219 1.80 7.22 -0.64
CA LEU A 219 0.71 7.38 0.32
C LEU A 219 1.28 7.33 1.73
N ILE A 220 1.00 8.32 2.56
CA ILE A 220 1.55 8.39 3.92
C ILE A 220 0.46 8.72 4.94
N ASP A 221 0.56 8.15 6.14
CA ASP A 221 -0.20 8.61 7.28
C ASP A 221 0.16 10.06 7.61
N ALA A 222 -0.83 10.80 8.12
CA ALA A 222 -0.63 12.20 8.50
C ALA A 222 0.46 12.39 9.56
N ASP A 223 0.74 11.37 10.38
CA ASP A 223 1.72 11.39 11.46
C ASP A 223 3.00 10.58 11.17
N ILE A 224 3.30 10.33 9.89
CA ILE A 224 4.63 9.91 9.46
C ILE A 224 5.64 11.05 9.62
N VAL A 225 6.79 10.73 10.18
CA VAL A 225 7.95 11.61 10.22
C VAL A 225 9.03 11.03 9.31
N PHE A 226 9.31 11.73 8.21
CA PHE A 226 10.46 11.42 7.37
C PHE A 226 11.73 12.07 7.91
N VAL A 227 12.85 11.35 7.80
CA VAL A 227 14.20 11.81 8.15
C VAL A 227 15.09 11.92 6.91
N GLN A 228 14.63 11.33 5.80
CA GLN A 228 15.20 11.45 4.47
C GLN A 228 14.11 11.82 3.46
N SER A 229 14.49 12.32 2.28
CA SER A 229 13.49 12.61 1.24
C SER A 229 12.71 11.33 0.87
N PRO A 230 11.36 11.37 0.83
CA PRO A 230 10.55 10.22 0.41
C PRO A 230 10.82 9.76 -1.03
N GLU A 231 11.42 10.62 -1.86
CA GLU A 231 11.71 10.33 -3.27
C GLU A 231 12.61 9.10 -3.46
N ILE A 232 13.46 8.79 -2.47
CA ILE A 232 14.32 7.60 -2.50
C ILE A 232 13.52 6.30 -2.64
N LEU A 233 12.25 6.29 -2.22
CA LEU A 233 11.38 5.12 -2.32
C LEU A 233 10.96 4.82 -3.77
N PHE A 234 11.00 5.81 -4.66
CA PHE A 234 10.80 5.58 -6.09
C PHE A 234 12.03 4.99 -6.78
N ASP A 235 13.20 5.12 -6.15
CA ASP A 235 14.47 4.60 -6.66
C ASP A 235 14.77 3.18 -6.14
N ASP A 236 13.95 2.67 -5.21
CA ASP A 236 14.05 1.29 -4.73
C ASP A 236 13.91 0.29 -5.89
N LEU A 237 14.83 -0.68 -5.95
CA LEU A 237 14.86 -1.67 -7.03
C LEU A 237 13.61 -2.54 -7.05
N GLY A 238 13.07 -2.89 -5.87
CA GLY A 238 11.84 -3.65 -5.73
C GLY A 238 10.63 -2.87 -6.25
N PHE A 239 10.55 -1.58 -5.94
CA PHE A 239 9.54 -0.69 -6.53
C PHE A 239 9.69 -0.56 -8.05
N GLN A 240 10.90 -0.38 -8.56
CA GLN A 240 11.14 -0.29 -10.01
C GLN A 240 10.76 -1.58 -10.74
N GLU A 241 10.98 -2.74 -10.12
CA GLU A 241 10.63 -4.03 -10.68
C GLU A 241 9.12 -4.27 -10.65
N THR A 242 8.47 -4.06 -9.51
CA THR A 242 7.08 -4.49 -9.30
C THR A 242 6.05 -3.37 -9.47
N GLY A 243 6.41 -2.14 -9.09
CA GLY A 243 5.54 -0.98 -9.03
C GLY A 243 4.71 -0.88 -7.75
N ALA A 244 4.96 -1.74 -6.76
CA ALA A 244 4.31 -1.70 -5.46
C ALA A 244 5.34 -2.02 -4.36
N LEU A 245 5.55 -1.07 -3.44
CA LEU A 245 6.49 -1.21 -2.32
C LEU A 245 5.77 -1.02 -0.99
N PHE A 246 5.91 -2.00 -0.11
CA PHE A 246 5.30 -2.07 1.21
C PHE A 246 6.36 -2.28 2.30
N PHE A 247 5.99 -2.11 3.56
CA PHE A 247 6.92 -2.23 4.69
C PHE A 247 6.38 -3.21 5.72
N TYR A 248 7.25 -4.05 6.29
CA TYR A 248 6.84 -5.02 7.29
C TYR A 248 6.46 -4.34 8.61
N ASP A 249 5.36 -4.74 9.26
CA ASP A 249 5.12 -4.34 10.66
C ASP A 249 6.11 -5.07 11.57
N ARG A 250 6.12 -4.69 12.85
CA ARG A 250 6.94 -5.31 13.87
C ARG A 250 6.41 -6.71 14.17
N GLN A 251 7.33 -7.65 14.33
CA GLN A 251 7.02 -9.05 14.62
C GLN A 251 6.78 -9.26 16.12
N PHE A 252 5.59 -8.87 16.60
CA PHE A 252 5.24 -8.97 18.02
C PHE A 252 4.83 -10.38 18.46
N GLU A 253 3.80 -10.91 17.80
CA GLU A 253 3.11 -12.10 18.27
C GLU A 253 3.15 -13.16 17.19
N ARG A 254 3.73 -14.31 17.57
CA ARG A 254 3.70 -15.51 16.76
C ARG A 254 2.70 -16.47 17.37
N GLU A 255 1.58 -16.63 16.68
CA GLU A 255 0.48 -17.51 17.05
C GLU A 255 0.09 -18.34 15.82
N PRO A 256 0.76 -19.48 15.57
CA PRO A 256 0.44 -20.32 14.42
C PRO A 256 -1.01 -20.80 14.45
N GLY A 257 -1.69 -20.74 13.31
CA GLY A 257 -3.11 -21.07 13.17
C GLY A 257 -4.03 -20.01 13.75
N ASN A 258 -3.58 -18.77 13.95
CA ASN A 258 -4.46 -17.68 14.38
C ASN A 258 -5.58 -17.40 13.34
N ARG A 259 -6.57 -16.58 13.74
CA ARG A 259 -7.74 -16.26 12.90
C ARG A 259 -7.36 -15.65 11.54
N ARG A 260 -6.34 -14.80 11.50
CA ARG A 260 -5.88 -14.11 10.28
C ARG A 260 -5.21 -15.10 9.33
N GLN A 261 -4.35 -15.98 9.85
CA GLN A 261 -3.75 -17.05 9.08
C GLN A 261 -4.81 -17.97 8.45
N ARG A 262 -5.77 -18.47 9.23
CA ARG A 262 -6.86 -19.33 8.71
C ARG A 262 -7.70 -18.65 7.63
N PHE A 263 -7.99 -17.36 7.81
CA PHE A 263 -8.70 -16.59 6.81
C PHE A 263 -7.91 -16.53 5.50
N LEU A 264 -6.62 -16.22 5.56
CA LEU A 264 -5.77 -16.19 4.38
C LEU A 264 -5.66 -17.56 3.71
N GLU A 265 -5.43 -18.63 4.48
CA GLU A 265 -5.40 -20.01 3.95
C GLU A 265 -6.66 -20.36 3.17
N GLN A 266 -7.83 -19.94 3.67
CA GLN A 266 -9.10 -20.13 2.99
C GLN A 266 -9.21 -19.30 1.71
N GLU A 267 -8.86 -18.01 1.76
CA GLU A 267 -9.01 -17.10 0.63
C GLU A 267 -7.94 -17.27 -0.44
N THR A 268 -6.82 -17.93 -0.13
CA THR A 268 -5.74 -18.23 -1.09
C THR A 268 -5.74 -19.67 -1.58
N LYS A 269 -6.67 -20.53 -1.14
CA LYS A 269 -6.65 -21.98 -1.43
C LYS A 269 -6.64 -22.33 -2.93
N ASP A 270 -7.26 -21.49 -3.75
CA ASP A 270 -7.40 -21.68 -5.21
C ASP A 270 -6.52 -20.70 -6.00
N ILE A 271 -5.55 -20.06 -5.34
CA ILE A 271 -4.68 -19.04 -5.92
C ILE A 271 -3.24 -19.53 -5.91
N ASP A 272 -2.61 -19.51 -7.08
CA ASP A 272 -1.17 -19.69 -7.21
C ASP A 272 -0.45 -18.42 -6.69
N LEU A 273 -0.22 -18.37 -5.38
CA LEU A 273 0.44 -17.24 -4.74
C LEU A 273 1.87 -17.05 -5.27
N LEU A 274 2.27 -15.78 -5.42
CA LEU A 274 3.65 -15.43 -5.71
C LEU A 274 4.57 -15.93 -4.59
N GLU A 275 5.79 -16.35 -4.95
CA GLU A 275 6.77 -16.86 -3.98
C GLU A 275 7.06 -15.85 -2.86
N SER A 276 7.09 -14.56 -3.22
CA SER A 276 7.29 -13.46 -2.29
C SER A 276 6.13 -13.24 -1.32
N CYS A 277 4.94 -13.82 -1.56
CA CYS A 277 3.77 -13.50 -0.76
C CYS A 277 3.81 -14.03 0.67
N CYS A 278 3.18 -13.24 1.54
CA CYS A 278 2.51 -13.71 2.73
C CYS A 278 3.47 -14.38 3.75
N GLN A 279 4.69 -13.84 3.90
CA GLN A 279 5.75 -14.52 4.63
C GLN A 279 5.44 -14.59 6.11
N ASN A 280 4.99 -13.50 6.72
CA ASN A 280 4.81 -13.43 8.16
C ASN A 280 3.52 -14.13 8.60
N ILE A 281 2.35 -13.73 8.09
CA ILE A 281 1.07 -14.28 8.56
C ILE A 281 0.86 -15.70 8.06
N LEU A 282 0.94 -15.94 6.74
CA LEU A 282 0.58 -17.22 6.16
C LEU A 282 1.64 -18.30 6.38
N LYS A 283 2.93 -17.98 6.22
CA LYS A 283 4.01 -18.98 6.31
C LYS A 283 4.58 -19.12 7.73
N ASN A 284 4.75 -18.01 8.44
CA ASN A 284 5.46 -18.02 9.73
C ASN A 284 4.55 -17.97 10.97
N GLY A 285 3.24 -17.73 10.78
CA GLY A 285 2.24 -17.70 11.85
C GLY A 285 2.30 -16.46 12.72
N TYR A 286 2.77 -15.32 12.19
CA TYR A 286 2.64 -14.03 12.85
C TYR A 286 1.21 -13.49 12.73
N THR A 287 0.89 -12.48 13.54
CA THR A 287 -0.42 -11.82 13.51
C THR A 287 -0.48 -10.66 12.51
N GLU A 288 0.61 -9.95 12.25
CA GLU A 288 0.67 -8.80 11.34
C GLU A 288 1.71 -9.04 10.22
N GLU A 289 1.48 -8.47 9.03
CA GLU A 289 2.45 -8.45 7.94
C GLU A 289 2.94 -7.02 7.68
N GLN A 290 2.03 -6.05 7.55
CA GLN A 290 2.34 -4.76 6.93
C GLN A 290 2.15 -3.55 7.87
N ASP A 291 3.14 -2.66 7.90
CA ASP A 291 2.95 -1.28 8.33
C ASP A 291 2.52 -0.42 7.13
N SER A 292 1.23 -0.07 7.07
CA SER A 292 0.68 0.79 5.99
C SER A 292 0.87 2.29 6.24
N GLY A 293 1.72 2.68 7.21
CA GLY A 293 2.08 4.07 7.43
C GLY A 293 2.66 4.75 6.19
N VAL A 294 3.40 4.00 5.36
CA VAL A 294 3.83 4.42 4.03
C VAL A 294 3.55 3.31 3.02
N VAL A 295 2.96 3.66 1.88
CA VAL A 295 2.66 2.74 0.78
C VAL A 295 3.06 3.41 -0.54
N VAL A 296 3.82 2.71 -1.39
CA VAL A 296 4.25 3.27 -2.69
C VAL A 296 3.67 2.47 -3.84
N LEU A 297 3.02 3.13 -4.79
CA LEU A 297 2.27 2.49 -5.87
C LEU A 297 2.51 3.17 -7.21
N ASP A 298 2.64 2.39 -8.28
CA ASP A 298 2.66 2.82 -9.68
C ASP A 298 1.37 2.40 -10.39
N LYS A 299 0.33 3.25 -10.32
CA LYS A 299 -1.00 3.00 -10.88
C LYS A 299 -1.02 2.98 -12.42
N ARG A 300 0.07 3.37 -13.08
CA ARG A 300 0.21 3.23 -14.55
C ARG A 300 0.22 1.77 -14.96
N ARG A 301 0.77 0.92 -14.09
CA ARG A 301 0.82 -0.51 -14.29
C ARG A 301 -0.56 -1.06 -14.03
N LEU A 302 -1.19 -1.59 -15.08
CA LEU A 302 -2.58 -2.01 -15.00
C LEU A 302 -2.83 -3.06 -13.90
N GLN A 303 -1.88 -3.99 -13.68
CA GLN A 303 -2.00 -4.95 -12.57
C GLN A 303 -1.99 -4.26 -11.19
N VAL A 304 -1.15 -3.24 -10.97
CA VAL A 304 -1.09 -2.48 -9.71
C VAL A 304 -2.38 -1.70 -9.49
N LEU A 305 -2.94 -1.10 -10.54
CA LEU A 305 -4.25 -0.44 -10.47
C LEU A 305 -5.36 -1.43 -10.07
N ILE A 306 -5.37 -2.63 -10.64
CA ILE A 306 -6.35 -3.67 -10.33
C ILE A 306 -6.18 -4.20 -8.91
N GLY A 307 -4.94 -4.42 -8.46
CA GLY A 307 -4.64 -4.77 -7.07
C GLY A 307 -5.10 -3.68 -6.10
N LEU A 308 -4.88 -2.40 -6.43
CA LEU A 308 -5.35 -1.27 -5.63
C LEU A 308 -6.89 -1.16 -5.60
N MET A 309 -7.58 -1.43 -6.71
CA MET A 309 -9.05 -1.51 -6.70
C MET A 309 -9.53 -2.67 -5.82
N HIS A 310 -8.82 -3.80 -5.81
CA HIS A 310 -9.10 -4.90 -4.89
C HIS A 310 -8.88 -4.48 -3.42
N THR A 311 -7.79 -3.77 -3.11
CA THR A 311 -7.57 -3.14 -1.79
C THR A 311 -8.71 -2.19 -1.40
N CYS A 312 -9.17 -1.34 -2.33
CA CYS A 312 -10.29 -0.43 -2.10
C CYS A 312 -11.59 -1.20 -1.79
N TRP A 313 -11.87 -2.29 -2.52
CA TRP A 313 -13.03 -3.14 -2.23
C TRP A 313 -12.99 -3.73 -0.82
N GLN A 314 -11.82 -4.19 -0.36
CA GLN A 314 -11.66 -4.69 1.01
C GLN A 314 -11.95 -3.62 2.08
N ASN A 315 -11.82 -2.34 1.74
CA ASN A 315 -12.07 -1.20 2.62
C ASN A 315 -13.43 -0.50 2.36
N SER A 316 -14.22 -1.00 1.41
CA SER A 316 -15.61 -0.57 1.18
C SER A 316 -16.49 -0.99 2.34
N SER A 317 -17.48 -0.17 2.72
CA SER A 317 -18.23 -0.36 3.99
C SER A 317 -18.82 -1.75 4.18
N PRO A 318 -19.48 -2.40 3.19
CA PRO A 318 -20.03 -3.75 3.38
C PRO A 318 -18.97 -4.79 3.79
N VAL A 319 -17.75 -4.66 3.27
CA VAL A 319 -16.65 -5.61 3.49
C VAL A 319 -15.83 -5.23 4.71
N ARG A 320 -15.51 -3.93 4.82
CA ARG A 320 -14.77 -3.33 5.93
C ARG A 320 -15.41 -3.66 7.27
N ASP A 321 -16.70 -3.33 7.40
CA ASP A 321 -17.39 -3.32 8.68
C ASP A 321 -17.81 -4.75 9.12
N LYS A 322 -17.94 -5.68 8.17
CA LYS A 322 -18.36 -7.07 8.44
C LYS A 322 -17.20 -8.07 8.50
N VAL A 323 -16.11 -7.82 7.79
CA VAL A 323 -15.05 -8.81 7.56
C VAL A 323 -13.67 -8.22 7.83
N THR A 324 -13.24 -7.23 7.05
CA THR A 324 -11.84 -6.78 7.06
C THR A 324 -11.41 -6.30 8.45
N TYR A 325 -12.16 -5.39 9.08
CA TYR A 325 -11.77 -4.79 10.36
C TYR A 325 -12.15 -5.65 11.57
N ASP A 326 -12.89 -6.74 11.34
CA ASP A 326 -13.14 -7.79 12.34
C ASP A 326 -12.00 -8.82 12.37
N ILE A 327 -11.32 -9.04 11.24
CA ILE A 327 -10.19 -9.97 11.13
C ILE A 327 -8.85 -9.26 11.36
N PHE A 328 -8.67 -8.09 10.75
CA PHE A 328 -7.42 -7.33 10.72
C PHE A 328 -7.55 -5.98 11.42
N TYR A 329 -6.41 -5.39 11.78
CA TYR A 329 -6.37 -4.06 12.38
C TYR A 329 -6.40 -2.96 11.31
N GLY A 330 -7.60 -2.59 10.89
CA GLY A 330 -7.80 -1.52 9.91
C GLY A 330 -7.39 -1.91 8.49
N ASP A 331 -6.87 -0.94 7.74
CA ASP A 331 -6.51 -1.08 6.31
C ASP A 331 -5.19 -1.83 6.07
N LYS A 332 -4.37 -2.03 7.10
CA LYS A 332 -2.94 -2.36 6.98
C LYS A 332 -2.65 -3.53 6.04
N GLU A 333 -3.33 -4.63 6.25
CA GLU A 333 -3.10 -5.88 5.53
C GLU A 333 -3.70 -5.86 4.11
N THR A 334 -4.61 -4.92 3.83
CA THR A 334 -5.38 -4.92 2.58
C THR A 334 -4.58 -4.55 1.34
N PHE A 335 -3.47 -3.82 1.49
CA PHE A 335 -2.62 -3.41 0.36
C PHE A 335 -1.91 -4.60 -0.25
N TRP A 336 -1.10 -5.32 0.53
CA TRP A 336 -0.45 -6.53 0.03
C TRP A 336 -1.45 -7.64 -0.31
N MET A 337 -2.55 -7.78 0.44
CA MET A 337 -3.60 -8.76 0.11
C MET A 337 -4.25 -8.45 -1.24
N GLY A 338 -4.53 -7.17 -1.54
CA GLY A 338 -5.05 -6.75 -2.84
C GLY A 338 -4.12 -7.14 -3.98
N MET A 339 -2.82 -6.97 -3.80
CA MET A 339 -1.83 -7.41 -4.79
C MET A 339 -1.76 -8.94 -4.88
N ALA A 340 -1.66 -9.65 -3.75
CA ALA A 340 -1.53 -11.10 -3.69
C ALA A 340 -2.72 -11.84 -4.31
N LEU A 341 -3.94 -11.46 -3.94
CA LEU A 341 -5.16 -12.13 -4.41
C LEU A 341 -5.45 -11.86 -5.89
N THR A 342 -4.91 -10.77 -6.43
CA THR A 342 -4.95 -10.46 -7.87
C THR A 342 -3.72 -10.97 -8.63
N GLN A 343 -2.81 -11.69 -7.97
CA GLN A 343 -1.54 -12.17 -8.54
C GLN A 343 -0.67 -11.03 -9.12
N THR A 344 -0.77 -9.85 -8.53
CA THR A 344 0.04 -8.68 -8.87
C THR A 344 1.38 -8.74 -8.13
N PRO A 345 2.53 -8.65 -8.83
CA PRO A 345 3.82 -8.54 -8.17
C PRO A 345 3.91 -7.30 -7.27
N TYR A 346 4.51 -7.48 -6.10
CA TYR A 346 4.83 -6.42 -5.14
C TYR A 346 6.08 -6.81 -4.36
N THR A 347 6.71 -5.82 -3.74
CA THR A 347 7.89 -6.01 -2.90
C THR A 347 7.64 -5.45 -1.51
N PHE A 348 8.05 -6.21 -0.49
CA PHE A 348 8.27 -5.63 0.83
C PHE A 348 9.71 -5.13 0.91
N TYR A 349 9.88 -3.96 1.51
CA TYR A 349 11.18 -3.46 1.92
C TYR A 349 11.85 -4.49 2.83
N LYS A 350 13.12 -4.81 2.58
CA LYS A 350 13.73 -6.08 3.03
C LYS A 350 13.77 -6.24 4.54
N ASN A 351 14.02 -5.13 5.25
CA ASN A 351 14.20 -5.14 6.69
C ASN A 351 12.88 -5.04 7.45
N SER A 352 12.77 -5.80 8.54
CA SER A 352 11.65 -5.69 9.48
C SER A 352 11.66 -4.35 10.22
N ALA A 353 10.48 -3.85 10.55
CA ALA A 353 10.33 -2.62 11.33
C ALA A 353 11.07 -2.68 12.67
N GLY A 354 11.72 -1.57 12.99
CA GLY A 354 12.31 -1.27 14.29
C GLY A 354 11.47 -0.30 15.10
N ILE A 355 12.10 0.30 16.11
CA ILE A 355 11.59 1.51 16.77
C ILE A 355 12.70 2.54 16.97
N VAL A 356 12.31 3.81 17.12
CA VAL A 356 13.18 4.91 17.54
C VAL A 356 12.79 5.39 18.93
N GLY A 357 13.76 5.79 19.74
CA GLY A 357 13.47 6.27 21.09
C GLY A 357 14.66 6.50 21.99
N GLU A 358 14.43 6.25 23.27
CA GLU A 358 15.40 6.43 24.36
C GLU A 358 16.09 5.11 24.69
N LEU A 359 17.40 5.17 24.94
CA LEU A 359 18.17 4.04 25.44
C LEU A 359 17.87 3.84 26.94
N ARG A 360 17.50 2.62 27.32
CA ARG A 360 17.19 2.22 28.69
C ARG A 360 17.91 0.93 29.02
N GLU A 361 18.47 0.82 30.22
CA GLU A 361 19.05 -0.43 30.73
C GLU A 361 18.05 -1.12 31.66
N ARG A 362 17.74 -2.39 31.40
CA ARG A 362 16.85 -3.23 32.21
C ARG A 362 17.43 -4.62 32.31
N GLU A 363 17.52 -5.15 33.53
CA GLU A 363 18.02 -6.52 33.78
C GLU A 363 19.41 -6.78 33.13
N GLY A 364 20.26 -5.75 33.08
CA GLY A 364 21.58 -5.82 32.44
C GLY A 364 21.56 -5.87 30.91
N LYS A 365 20.41 -5.64 30.28
CA LYS A 365 20.24 -5.52 28.83
C LYS A 365 19.88 -4.10 28.43
N MET A 366 20.38 -3.69 27.26
CA MET A 366 20.01 -2.44 26.63
C MET A 366 18.73 -2.61 25.81
N HIS A 367 17.81 -1.68 26.01
CA HIS A 367 16.54 -1.57 25.29
C HIS A 367 16.44 -0.19 24.64
N ILE A 368 15.81 -0.12 23.47
CA ILE A 368 15.26 1.13 22.96
C ILE A 368 13.80 1.19 23.36
N CYS A 369 13.36 2.30 23.94
CA CYS A 369 11.97 2.50 24.35
C CYS A 369 11.34 3.70 23.64
N GLY A 370 10.16 3.50 23.07
CA GLY A 370 9.48 4.47 22.22
C GLY A 370 8.00 4.13 22.00
N ASN A 371 7.30 4.96 21.22
CA ASN A 371 5.90 4.71 20.83
C ASN A 371 5.73 4.52 19.31
N THR A 372 6.84 4.51 18.57
CA THR A 372 6.86 4.58 17.11
C THR A 372 7.06 3.23 16.45
N ILE A 373 6.94 3.20 15.12
CA ILE A 373 7.43 2.14 14.23
C ILE A 373 8.43 2.80 13.30
N SER A 374 9.65 2.30 13.17
CA SER A 374 10.68 2.91 12.32
C SER A 374 11.16 2.00 11.22
N HIS A 375 11.48 2.61 10.07
CA HIS A 375 12.00 1.93 8.89
C HIS A 375 13.29 2.61 8.44
N TYR A 376 14.27 1.80 8.06
CA TYR A 376 15.64 2.20 7.83
C TYR A 376 16.16 1.61 6.52
N SER A 377 17.18 2.25 5.95
CA SER A 377 17.77 1.89 4.66
C SER A 377 18.49 0.55 4.70
N ASP A 378 18.30 -0.28 3.68
CA ASP A 378 18.98 -1.58 3.57
C ASP A 378 20.46 -1.43 3.26
N ALA A 379 20.86 -0.29 2.68
CA ALA A 379 22.22 -0.06 2.22
C ALA A 379 23.16 0.40 3.35
N ASP A 380 22.65 1.21 4.28
CA ASP A 380 23.46 1.91 5.27
C ASP A 380 22.80 2.01 6.66
N HIS A 381 21.65 1.35 6.87
CA HIS A 381 20.90 1.30 8.13
C HIS A 381 20.46 2.69 8.65
N ARG A 382 20.48 3.71 7.79
CA ARG A 382 20.01 5.06 8.14
C ARG A 382 18.51 5.12 8.24
N LEU A 383 18.01 5.89 9.20
CA LEU A 383 16.58 6.05 9.44
C LEU A 383 15.93 6.76 8.23
N ILE A 384 14.90 6.15 7.63
CA ILE A 384 14.17 6.77 6.52
C ILE A 384 12.96 7.52 7.07
N TRP A 385 12.11 6.81 7.80
CA TRP A 385 10.89 7.36 8.38
C TRP A 385 10.43 6.57 9.60
N TYR A 386 9.56 7.17 10.40
CA TYR A 386 8.84 6.45 11.44
C TYR A 386 7.39 6.92 11.58
N ASN A 387 6.50 6.02 11.98
CA ASN A 387 5.11 6.29 12.30
C ASN A 387 4.96 6.60 13.79
N GLY A 388 4.22 7.65 14.15
CA GLY A 388 3.89 7.97 15.54
C GLY A 388 4.06 9.44 15.94
N SER A 389 4.19 10.37 14.98
CA SER A 389 4.38 11.82 15.18
C SER A 389 5.69 12.25 15.83
N LEU A 390 5.96 13.56 15.84
CA LEU A 390 7.08 14.18 16.57
C LEU A 390 6.88 14.20 18.10
N LEU A 391 5.70 13.79 18.58
CA LEU A 391 5.36 13.78 19.99
C LEU A 391 5.96 12.57 20.70
N ARG A 392 6.33 12.75 21.96
CA ARG A 392 6.75 11.67 22.85
C ARG A 392 5.67 10.59 22.93
N ASN A 393 4.42 11.00 23.14
CA ASN A 393 3.25 10.14 23.09
C ASN A 393 2.00 10.95 22.72
N LYS A 394 1.56 10.82 21.46
CA LYS A 394 0.39 11.52 20.91
C LYS A 394 -0.93 11.21 21.61
N TYR A 395 -1.02 10.11 22.35
CA TYR A 395 -2.22 9.71 23.10
C TYR A 395 -2.27 10.29 24.52
N ILE A 396 -1.15 10.83 25.01
CA ILE A 396 -1.03 11.38 26.38
C ILE A 396 -0.92 12.90 26.35
N SER A 397 -0.08 13.45 25.47
CA SER A 397 0.14 14.89 25.38
C SER A 397 0.41 15.31 23.94
N LEU A 398 -0.27 16.38 23.51
CA LEU A 398 -0.02 17.06 22.24
C LEU A 398 1.07 18.13 22.35
N TYR A 399 1.74 18.25 23.50
CA TYR A 399 2.66 19.34 23.81
C TYR A 399 4.08 18.88 24.15
N ILE A 400 4.28 17.56 24.33
CA ILE A 400 5.57 17.00 24.68
C ILE A 400 6.16 16.33 23.43
N TYR A 401 7.17 16.96 22.85
CA TYR A 401 7.92 16.45 21.70
C TYR A 401 9.10 15.60 22.14
N MET A 402 9.56 14.70 21.27
CA MET A 402 10.74 13.87 21.50
C MET A 402 11.59 13.80 20.24
N VAL A 403 12.87 14.15 20.36
CA VAL A 403 13.88 13.84 19.36
C VAL A 403 14.57 12.54 19.78
N PRO A 404 14.26 11.40 19.14
CA PRO A 404 14.91 10.13 19.48
C PRO A 404 16.42 10.22 19.27
N GLN A 405 17.16 9.46 20.08
CA GLN A 405 18.64 9.43 20.02
C GLN A 405 19.15 8.13 19.42
N TYR A 406 18.35 7.08 19.49
CA TYR A 406 18.71 5.74 19.06
C TYR A 406 17.58 5.09 18.29
N GLN A 407 17.95 4.15 17.43
CA GLN A 407 17.07 3.20 16.78
C GLN A 407 17.52 1.77 17.07
N ILE A 408 16.59 0.84 17.01
CA ILE A 408 16.87 -0.59 17.02
C ILE A 408 16.31 -1.22 15.74
N LEU A 409 17.13 -2.04 15.08
CA LEU A 409 16.82 -2.61 13.78
C LEU A 409 16.09 -3.96 13.95
N GLY A 410 14.76 -3.92 13.96
CA GLY A 410 13.95 -5.10 14.30
C GLY A 410 14.00 -5.41 15.79
N GLY A 411 14.27 -6.67 16.14
CA GLY A 411 14.37 -7.15 17.52
C GLY A 411 13.04 -7.58 18.13
N GLN A 412 13.12 -8.03 19.39
CA GLN A 412 11.95 -8.44 20.16
C GLN A 412 11.39 -7.24 20.91
N CYS A 413 10.15 -6.89 20.62
CA CYS A 413 9.47 -5.74 21.20
C CYS A 413 8.37 -6.17 22.15
N HIS A 414 8.32 -5.57 23.34
CA HIS A 414 7.31 -5.85 24.35
C HIS A 414 6.50 -4.60 24.68
N TRP A 415 5.19 -4.78 24.90
CA TRP A 415 4.33 -3.75 25.45
C TRP A 415 4.55 -3.66 26.96
N MET A 416 4.94 -2.48 27.44
CA MET A 416 5.35 -2.27 28.83
C MET A 416 4.23 -1.72 29.72
N GLY A 417 3.04 -1.47 29.15
CA GLY A 417 1.92 -0.89 29.87
C GLY A 417 2.25 0.42 30.58
N ASN A 418 1.89 0.53 31.85
CA ASN A 418 2.19 1.74 32.64
C ASN A 418 3.58 1.72 33.28
N ALA A 419 4.37 0.66 33.10
CA ALA A 419 5.66 0.48 33.75
C ALA A 419 6.76 1.44 33.23
N GLU A 420 6.55 2.08 32.08
CA GLU A 420 7.48 3.05 31.46
C GLU A 420 6.84 4.43 31.28
N GLY A 421 5.84 4.76 32.11
CA GLY A 421 5.11 6.02 32.03
C GLY A 421 4.50 6.20 30.65
N ASP A 422 5.04 7.16 29.89
CA ASP A 422 4.53 7.54 28.57
C ASP A 422 5.13 6.74 27.41
N LEU A 423 6.20 5.96 27.60
CA LEU A 423 6.82 5.14 26.55
C LEU A 423 6.31 3.70 26.64
N LYS A 424 5.38 3.32 25.76
CA LYS A 424 4.64 2.07 25.94
C LYS A 424 5.32 0.84 25.33
N ARG A 425 6.41 1.00 24.57
CA ARG A 425 7.08 -0.11 23.89
C ARG A 425 8.58 -0.05 24.13
N CYS A 426 9.17 -1.19 24.46
CA CYS A 426 10.62 -1.36 24.54
C CYS A 426 11.04 -2.58 23.73
N CYS A 427 12.12 -2.45 22.96
CA CYS A 427 12.65 -3.53 22.15
C CYS A 427 14.13 -3.80 22.48
N SER A 428 14.54 -5.06 22.40
CA SER A 428 15.90 -5.54 22.64
C SER A 428 16.29 -6.65 21.68
N ASP A 429 17.47 -7.22 21.90
CA ASP A 429 17.96 -8.43 21.24
C ASP A 429 18.13 -8.25 19.71
N ALA A 430 18.48 -7.02 19.29
CA ALA A 430 18.89 -6.66 17.94
C ALA A 430 19.90 -5.51 17.95
N GLU A 431 20.40 -5.14 16.79
CA GLU A 431 21.37 -4.05 16.62
C GLU A 431 20.76 -2.71 17.02
N ILE A 432 21.43 -2.01 17.95
CA ILE A 432 21.08 -0.66 18.40
C ILE A 432 22.07 0.32 17.79
N LEU A 433 21.57 1.33 17.09
CA LEU A 433 22.36 2.37 16.45
C LEU A 433 21.98 3.74 17.01
N ALA A 434 22.98 4.58 17.26
CA ALA A 434 22.74 6.00 17.49
C ALA A 434 22.31 6.67 16.18
N LEU A 435 21.37 7.60 16.26
CA LEU A 435 21.05 8.44 15.11
C LEU A 435 22.22 9.39 14.83
N THR A 436 22.52 9.58 13.55
CA THR A 436 23.56 10.51 13.09
C THR A 436 23.19 11.95 13.43
N ASP A 437 24.19 12.84 13.49
CA ASP A 437 23.95 14.27 13.71
C ASP A 437 23.03 14.87 12.64
N SER A 438 23.14 14.40 11.39
CA SER A 438 22.26 14.83 10.30
C SER A 438 20.82 14.40 10.52
N GLU A 439 20.57 13.16 10.96
CA GLU A 439 19.22 12.65 11.24
C GLU A 439 18.60 13.39 12.43
N ARG A 440 19.37 13.59 13.50
CA ARG A 440 18.93 14.37 14.67
C ARG A 440 18.61 15.81 14.30
N SER A 441 19.45 16.46 13.47
CA SER A 441 19.20 17.83 13.04
C SER A 441 17.91 17.98 12.22
N VAL A 442 17.56 17.00 11.38
CA VAL A 442 16.27 16.98 10.66
C VAL A 442 15.11 16.90 11.65
N LEU A 443 15.21 16.03 12.66
CA LEU A 443 14.17 15.85 13.67
C LEU A 443 14.02 17.08 14.59
N GLU A 444 15.13 17.68 15.02
CA GLU A 444 15.14 18.90 15.83
C GLU A 444 14.45 20.07 15.11
N LYS A 445 14.79 20.29 13.84
CA LYS A 445 14.16 21.33 13.01
C LYS A 445 12.66 21.05 12.79
N SER A 446 12.31 19.78 12.59
CA SER A 446 10.91 19.38 12.45
C SER A 446 10.12 19.64 13.73
N VAL A 447 10.69 19.34 14.90
CA VAL A 447 10.11 19.66 16.22
C VAL A 447 9.97 21.16 16.43
N GLU A 448 10.98 21.96 16.05
CA GLU A 448 10.93 23.42 16.17
C GLU A 448 9.79 24.01 15.33
N ILE A 449 9.67 23.58 14.08
CA ILE A 449 8.56 23.97 13.19
C ILE A 449 7.20 23.59 13.79
N ALA A 450 7.08 22.36 14.31
CA ALA A 450 5.84 21.88 14.91
C ALA A 450 5.46 22.72 16.15
N LYS A 451 6.40 23.03 17.04
CA LYS A 451 6.17 23.89 18.20
C LYS A 451 5.67 25.28 17.79
N ASN A 452 6.31 25.88 16.79
CA ASN A 452 5.92 27.19 16.27
C ASN A 452 4.50 27.18 15.68
N LEU A 453 4.15 26.13 14.93
CA LEU A 453 2.82 25.95 14.34
C LEU A 453 1.74 25.79 15.43
N ASP A 454 2.04 25.01 16.47
CA ASP A 454 1.11 24.66 17.54
C ASP A 454 0.98 25.78 18.58
N GLY A 455 1.73 26.88 18.42
CA GLY A 455 1.68 28.06 19.29
C GLY A 455 2.51 27.94 20.57
N HIS A 456 3.44 26.99 20.62
CA HIS A 456 4.38 26.79 21.72
C HIS A 456 5.68 27.53 21.41
N LYS A 457 5.87 28.69 22.05
CA LYS A 457 7.16 29.41 22.05
C LYS A 457 8.11 28.84 23.09
#